data_AF-A0A4Q2SPH7-F1
#
_entry.id   AF-A0A4Q2SPH7-F1
#
_cell.length_a   1.000
_cell.length_b   1.000
_cell.length_c   1.000
_cell.angle_alpha   90.00
_cell.angle_beta   90.00
_cell.angle_gamma   90.00
#
_symmetry.space_group_name_H-M   'P 1'
#
loop_
_entity.id
_entity.type
_entity.pdbx_description
1 polymer ?
#
loop_
_entity_poly.entity_id
_entity_poly.type
_entity_poly.pdbx_seq_one_letter_code
_entity_poly.pdbx_strand_id
1 'polypeptide(L)'
;MPLSVRLAGLTATAAITLAGLGAAAHADEVPPSDPCAQQQAKVDKASEALARVTAVFARQQERVETAKEDVVEASAGQEKAAARKALAAARKATTETKVTKRAQQQRLAKATERLTACQTPETTEAPVPA
;
A
#
# COMPACT_ATOMS: atom_id res chain seq x y z
N MET A 1 7.83 37.22 -22.16
CA MET A 1 9.08 37.62 -21.51
C MET A 1 9.65 36.44 -20.73
N PRO A 2 10.64 35.69 -21.25
CA PRO A 2 11.38 34.73 -20.43
C PRO A 2 12.69 35.34 -19.97
N LEU A 3 12.85 35.58 -18.67
CA LEU A 3 14.13 35.94 -18.09
C LEU A 3 14.87 34.67 -17.69
N SER A 4 15.89 34.36 -18.49
CA SER A 4 17.00 33.48 -18.16
C SER A 4 17.93 34.16 -17.15
N VAL A 5 18.29 33.49 -16.06
CA VAL A 5 19.55 33.75 -15.35
C VAL A 5 20.22 32.42 -15.05
N ARG A 6 21.42 32.26 -15.61
CA ARG A 6 22.35 31.15 -15.44
C ARG A 6 23.39 31.50 -14.36
N LEU A 7 24.02 30.43 -13.82
CA LEU A 7 25.38 30.39 -13.22
C LEU A 7 25.53 31.11 -11.88
N ALA A 8 26.40 30.75 -10.94
CA ALA A 8 27.31 29.64 -10.68
C ALA A 8 27.81 29.89 -9.24
N GLY A 9 28.21 28.86 -8.50
CA GLY A 9 28.74 29.05 -7.15
C GLY A 9 29.43 27.81 -6.63
N LEU A 10 30.59 27.53 -7.22
CA LEU A 10 31.51 26.46 -6.85
C LEU A 10 32.58 27.07 -5.92
N THR A 11 32.59 26.71 -4.64
CA THR A 11 33.69 26.96 -3.68
C THR A 11 33.72 25.79 -2.69
N ALA A 12 34.57 24.78 -2.90
CA ALA A 12 35.97 24.70 -2.45
C ALA A 12 36.10 24.10 -1.03
N THR A 13 36.32 22.79 -1.02
CA THR A 13 37.35 22.04 -0.25
C THR A 13 37.58 22.39 1.23
N ALA A 14 37.19 21.46 2.10
CA ALA A 14 37.96 21.13 3.31
C ALA A 14 38.34 19.64 3.24
N ALA A 15 39.61 19.39 2.89
CA ALA A 15 40.22 18.08 3.06
C ALA A 15 40.51 17.86 4.54
N ILE A 16 39.82 16.90 5.17
CA ILE A 16 40.22 16.35 6.48
C ILE A 16 40.82 14.99 6.19
N THR A 17 42.16 14.96 6.21
CA THR A 17 42.98 13.77 6.05
C THR A 17 43.08 12.99 7.36
N LEU A 18 42.81 11.69 7.26
CA LEU A 18 43.30 10.56 8.06
C LEU A 18 42.95 10.48 9.56
N ALA A 19 42.21 9.41 9.88
CA ALA A 19 42.60 8.34 10.82
C ALA A 19 41.48 7.97 11.79
N GLY A 20 40.79 6.87 11.49
CA GLY A 20 39.88 6.23 12.43
C GLY A 20 38.83 5.39 11.71
N LEU A 21 39.11 4.09 11.56
CA LEU A 21 38.11 3.06 11.26
C LEU A 21 37.15 2.90 12.46
N GLY A 22 36.41 3.94 12.80
CA GLY A 22 35.28 3.87 13.71
C GLY A 22 34.02 3.86 12.87
N ALA A 23 33.35 2.72 12.79
CA ALA A 23 31.97 2.68 12.35
C ALA A 23 31.20 3.72 13.18
N ALA A 24 30.75 4.80 12.55
CA ALA A 24 29.69 5.63 13.09
C ALA A 24 28.41 4.78 13.03
N ALA A 25 28.29 3.85 13.97
CA ALA A 25 27.02 3.34 14.41
C ALA A 25 26.25 4.57 14.89
N HIS A 26 25.39 5.11 14.03
CA HIS A 26 24.28 5.92 14.48
C HIS A 26 23.39 4.99 15.32
N ALA A 27 23.77 4.79 16.58
CA ALA A 27 22.84 4.44 17.63
C ALA A 27 22.00 5.69 17.90
N ASP A 28 21.15 6.04 16.92
CA ASP A 28 19.97 6.83 17.19
C ASP A 28 19.10 5.91 18.06
N GLU A 29 19.13 6.17 19.36
CA GLU A 29 18.44 5.41 20.39
C GLU A 29 16.94 5.65 20.24
N VAL A 30 16.34 5.03 19.21
CA VAL A 30 14.89 4.90 19.08
C VAL A 30 14.44 4.11 20.31
N PRO A 31 13.54 4.64 21.15
CA PRO A 31 13.05 3.92 22.32
C PRO A 31 12.57 2.54 21.84
N PRO A 32 12.87 1.45 22.57
CA PRO A 32 12.54 0.11 22.13
C PRO A 32 11.03 0.01 21.94
N SER A 33 10.57 0.19 20.70
CA SER A 33 9.16 0.07 20.37
C SER A 33 8.83 -1.40 20.51
N ASP A 34 7.87 -1.74 21.37
CA ASP A 34 7.40 -3.10 21.52
C ASP A 34 7.11 -3.68 20.12
N PRO A 35 7.85 -4.71 19.69
CA PRO A 35 7.74 -5.25 18.34
C PRO A 35 6.32 -5.77 18.08
N CYS A 36 5.59 -6.20 19.11
CA CYS A 36 4.22 -6.66 18.99
C CYS A 36 3.23 -5.50 18.85
N ALA A 37 3.46 -4.35 19.50
CA ALA A 37 2.66 -3.14 19.30
C ALA A 37 2.76 -2.63 17.84
N GLN A 38 3.95 -2.71 17.24
CA GLN A 38 4.16 -2.40 15.81
C GLN A 38 3.40 -3.36 14.88
N GLN A 39 3.27 -4.64 15.23
CA GLN A 39 2.45 -5.58 14.43
C GLN A 39 0.96 -5.31 14.59
N GLN A 40 0.50 -4.93 15.79
CA GLN A 40 -0.89 -4.56 16.03
C GLN A 40 -1.28 -3.38 15.14
N ALA A 41 -0.46 -2.31 15.12
CA ALA A 41 -0.68 -1.16 14.24
C ALA A 41 -0.74 -1.54 12.75
N LYS A 42 0.01 -2.56 12.31
CA LYS A 42 -0.05 -3.08 10.93
C LYS A 42 -1.34 -3.83 10.65
N VAL A 43 -1.86 -4.60 11.61
CA VAL A 43 -3.17 -5.26 11.51
C VAL A 43 -4.28 -4.21 11.41
N ASP A 44 -4.25 -3.20 12.27
CA ASP A 44 -5.24 -2.11 12.27
C ASP A 44 -5.22 -1.34 10.92
N LYS A 45 -4.02 -0.99 10.43
CA LYS A 45 -3.89 -0.35 9.12
C LYS A 45 -4.39 -1.23 7.97
N ALA A 46 -4.15 -2.55 8.04
CA ALA A 46 -4.61 -3.49 7.03
C ALA A 46 -6.14 -3.66 7.05
N SER A 47 -6.75 -3.67 8.24
CA SER A 47 -8.20 -3.79 8.41
C SER A 47 -8.93 -2.55 7.89
N GLU A 48 -8.43 -1.35 8.19
CA GLU A 48 -8.98 -0.12 7.62
C GLU A 48 -8.85 -0.09 6.09
N ALA A 49 -7.71 -0.52 5.56
CA ALA A 49 -7.50 -0.54 4.12
C ALA A 49 -8.42 -1.56 3.43
N LEU A 50 -8.73 -2.68 4.09
CA LEU A 50 -9.74 -3.63 3.63
C LEU A 50 -11.15 -3.01 3.65
N ALA A 51 -11.48 -2.24 4.68
CA ALA A 51 -12.76 -1.53 4.74
C ALA A 51 -12.91 -0.53 3.57
N ARG A 52 -11.86 0.27 3.32
CA ARG A 52 -11.83 1.22 2.19
C ARG A 52 -12.01 0.53 0.83
N VAL A 53 -11.26 -0.53 0.55
CA VAL A 53 -11.39 -1.23 -0.74
C VAL A 53 -12.74 -1.95 -0.88
N THR A 54 -13.33 -2.36 0.24
CA THR A 54 -14.68 -2.94 0.26
C THR A 54 -15.74 -1.89 -0.08
N ALA A 55 -15.62 -0.67 0.45
CA ALA A 55 -16.49 0.45 0.07
C ALA A 55 -16.36 0.81 -1.41
N VAL A 56 -15.13 0.84 -1.94
CA VAL A 56 -14.89 1.05 -3.38
C VAL A 56 -15.54 -0.05 -4.22
N PHE A 57 -15.44 -1.30 -3.79
CA PHE A 57 -16.08 -2.43 -4.48
C PHE A 57 -17.61 -2.31 -4.48
N ALA A 58 -18.23 -1.87 -3.39
CA ALA A 58 -19.67 -1.60 -3.31
C ALA A 58 -20.09 -0.51 -4.32
N ARG A 59 -19.40 0.63 -4.30
CA ARG A 59 -19.65 1.74 -5.26
C ARG A 59 -19.46 1.30 -6.72
N GLN A 60 -18.53 0.40 -7.00
CA GLN A 60 -18.34 -0.10 -8.37
C GLN A 60 -19.44 -1.06 -8.82
N GLN A 61 -20.01 -1.85 -7.92
CA GLN A 61 -21.20 -2.65 -8.23
C GLN A 61 -22.37 -1.74 -8.58
N GLU A 62 -22.61 -0.66 -7.82
CA GLU A 62 -23.63 0.34 -8.15
C GLU A 62 -23.41 0.94 -9.54
N ARG A 63 -22.18 1.32 -9.88
CA ARG A 63 -21.84 1.83 -11.23
C ARG A 63 -22.10 0.81 -12.34
N VAL A 64 -21.91 -0.48 -12.07
CA VAL A 64 -22.22 -1.53 -13.03
C VAL A 64 -23.73 -1.63 -13.23
N GLU A 65 -24.53 -1.54 -12.17
CA GLU A 65 -25.99 -1.55 -12.29
C GLU A 65 -26.49 -0.31 -13.04
N THR A 66 -26.05 0.90 -12.69
CA THR A 66 -26.38 2.12 -13.44
C THR A 66 -25.98 2.01 -14.91
N ALA A 67 -24.77 1.51 -15.21
CA ALA A 67 -24.35 1.34 -16.60
C ALA A 67 -25.14 0.25 -17.37
N LYS A 68 -25.80 -0.70 -16.68
CA LYS A 68 -26.73 -1.63 -17.33
C LYS A 68 -28.04 -0.90 -17.67
N GLU A 69 -28.55 -0.09 -16.75
CA GLU A 69 -29.74 0.73 -16.98
C GLU A 69 -29.51 1.69 -18.18
N ASP A 70 -28.36 2.36 -18.22
CA ASP A 70 -27.98 3.23 -19.35
C ASP A 70 -27.97 2.47 -20.70
N VAL A 71 -27.56 1.20 -20.72
CA VAL A 71 -27.58 0.37 -21.94
C VAL A 71 -29.01 0.03 -22.38
N VAL A 72 -29.91 -0.14 -21.41
CA VAL A 72 -31.34 -0.41 -21.65
C VAL A 72 -32.00 0.84 -22.22
N GLU A 73 -31.80 1.99 -21.58
CA GLU A 73 -32.36 3.29 -21.97
C GLU A 73 -31.76 3.86 -23.27
N ALA A 74 -30.49 3.54 -23.56
CA ALA A 74 -29.82 4.08 -24.74
C ALA A 74 -30.47 3.64 -26.07
N SER A 75 -30.76 4.66 -26.87
CA SER A 75 -31.22 4.59 -28.26
C SER A 75 -30.22 3.83 -29.15
N ALA A 76 -30.68 3.34 -30.31
CA ALA A 76 -29.85 2.58 -31.23
C ALA A 76 -28.65 3.36 -31.77
N GLY A 77 -27.69 2.63 -32.37
CA GLY A 77 -26.52 3.23 -33.00
C GLY A 77 -25.42 3.60 -32.01
N GLN A 78 -24.91 4.84 -32.12
CA GLN A 78 -23.72 5.27 -31.39
C GLN A 78 -23.96 5.38 -29.87
N GLU A 79 -25.14 5.79 -29.43
CA GLU A 79 -25.49 5.86 -28.01
C GLU A 79 -25.44 4.49 -27.33
N LYS A 80 -26.10 3.47 -27.92
CA LYS A 80 -26.03 2.09 -27.40
C LYS A 80 -24.61 1.55 -27.39
N ALA A 81 -23.81 1.88 -28.40
CA ALA A 81 -22.42 1.45 -28.47
C ALA A 81 -21.57 2.10 -27.34
N ALA A 82 -21.77 3.39 -27.08
CA ALA A 82 -21.11 4.11 -25.99
C ALA A 82 -21.52 3.55 -24.62
N ALA A 83 -22.82 3.32 -24.39
CA ALA A 83 -23.33 2.74 -23.15
C ALA A 83 -22.75 1.34 -22.90
N ARG A 84 -22.67 0.49 -23.93
CA ARG A 84 -22.06 -0.86 -23.82
C ARG A 84 -20.58 -0.79 -23.49
N LYS A 85 -19.84 0.17 -24.06
CA LYS A 85 -18.43 0.40 -23.75
C LYS A 85 -18.26 0.85 -22.29
N ALA A 86 -19.13 1.74 -21.81
CA ALA A 86 -19.14 2.17 -20.41
C ALA A 86 -19.42 1.01 -19.45
N LEU A 87 -20.41 0.15 -19.76
CA LEU A 87 -20.70 -1.06 -18.99
C LEU A 87 -19.51 -2.02 -18.96
N ALA A 88 -18.84 -2.24 -20.10
CA ALA A 88 -17.64 -3.07 -20.16
C ALA A 88 -16.50 -2.51 -19.29
N ALA A 89 -16.29 -1.19 -19.33
CA ALA A 89 -15.31 -0.52 -18.48
C ALA A 89 -15.65 -0.64 -16.99
N ALA A 90 -16.91 -0.46 -16.61
CA ALA A 90 -17.37 -0.59 -15.22
C ALA A 90 -17.17 -2.03 -14.69
N ARG A 91 -17.47 -3.05 -15.51
CA ARG A 91 -17.22 -4.46 -15.16
C ARG A 91 -15.73 -4.77 -15.01
N LYS A 92 -14.89 -4.21 -15.88
CA LYS A 92 -13.44 -4.36 -15.80
C LYS A 92 -12.91 -3.77 -14.48
N ALA A 93 -13.28 -2.53 -14.17
CA ALA A 93 -12.90 -1.89 -12.91
C ALA A 93 -13.35 -2.73 -11.68
N THR A 94 -14.57 -3.25 -11.71
CA THR A 94 -15.11 -4.10 -10.63
C THR A 94 -14.26 -5.35 -10.43
N THR A 95 -13.81 -5.97 -11.52
CA THR A 95 -12.95 -7.15 -11.48
C THR A 95 -11.57 -6.82 -10.92
N GLU A 96 -10.96 -5.72 -11.34
CA GLU A 96 -9.68 -5.25 -10.81
C GLU A 96 -9.78 -4.98 -9.29
N THR A 97 -10.83 -4.28 -8.86
CA THR A 97 -11.07 -3.99 -7.44
C THR A 97 -11.30 -5.26 -6.62
N LYS A 98 -11.96 -6.27 -7.20
CA LYS A 98 -12.12 -7.59 -6.56
C LYS A 98 -10.76 -8.25 -6.30
N VAL A 99 -9.83 -8.16 -7.25
CA VAL A 99 -8.46 -8.67 -7.09
C VAL A 99 -7.73 -7.89 -5.99
N THR A 100 -7.80 -6.56 -6.00
CA THR A 100 -7.20 -5.71 -4.95
C THR A 100 -7.76 -6.05 -3.57
N LYS A 101 -9.09 -6.24 -3.45
CA LYS A 101 -9.73 -6.66 -2.21
C LYS A 101 -9.18 -7.99 -1.70
N ARG A 102 -9.06 -9.00 -2.57
CA ARG A 102 -8.47 -10.29 -2.21
C ARG A 102 -7.01 -10.15 -1.74
N ALA A 103 -6.21 -9.34 -2.42
CA ALA A 103 -4.83 -9.07 -2.00
C ALA A 103 -4.77 -8.42 -0.59
N GLN A 104 -5.70 -7.50 -0.29
CA GLN A 104 -5.80 -6.90 1.04
C GLN A 104 -6.23 -7.89 2.11
N GLN A 105 -7.15 -8.82 1.81
CA GLN A 105 -7.52 -9.91 2.73
C GLN A 105 -6.32 -10.79 3.07
N GLN A 106 -5.52 -11.15 2.06
CA GLN A 106 -4.29 -11.94 2.27
C GLN A 106 -3.24 -11.19 3.11
N ARG A 107 -3.09 -9.87 2.89
CA ARG A 107 -2.19 -9.05 3.69
C ARG A 107 -2.64 -8.97 5.15
N LEU A 108 -3.94 -8.85 5.40
CA LEU A 108 -4.51 -8.88 6.75
C LEU A 108 -4.28 -10.23 7.43
N ALA A 109 -4.51 -11.33 6.71
CA ALA A 109 -4.25 -12.67 7.23
C ALA A 109 -2.78 -12.82 7.67
N LYS A 110 -1.83 -12.45 6.80
CA LYS A 110 -0.39 -12.50 7.12
C LYS A 110 0.02 -11.56 8.25
N ALA A 111 -0.58 -10.37 8.34
CA ALA A 111 -0.31 -9.45 9.44
C ALA A 111 -0.81 -10.03 10.78
N THR A 112 -1.96 -10.68 10.76
CA THR A 112 -2.54 -11.37 11.92
C THR A 112 -1.65 -12.53 12.35
N GLU A 113 -1.20 -13.37 11.42
CA GLU A 113 -0.25 -14.46 11.70
C GLU A 113 1.03 -13.95 12.39
N ARG A 114 1.60 -12.84 11.89
CA ARG A 114 2.79 -12.21 12.50
C ARG A 114 2.54 -11.65 13.89
N LEU A 115 1.36 -11.08 14.12
CA LEU A 115 0.97 -10.60 15.44
C LEU A 115 0.84 -11.78 16.41
N THR A 116 0.17 -12.85 16.01
CA THR A 116 0.03 -14.07 16.82
C THR A 116 1.39 -14.70 17.13
N ALA A 117 2.29 -14.76 16.16
CA ALA A 117 3.66 -15.23 16.38
C ALA A 117 4.45 -14.33 17.35
N CYS A 118 4.23 -13.01 17.31
CA CYS A 118 4.87 -12.09 18.26
C CYS A 118 4.34 -12.25 19.68
N GLN A 119 3.02 -12.46 19.81
CA GLN A 119 2.34 -12.63 21.11
C GLN A 119 2.59 -14.01 21.75
N THR A 120 3.04 -14.98 20.95
CA THR A 120 3.41 -16.31 21.45
C THR A 120 4.89 -16.27 21.85
N PRO A 121 5.24 -16.37 23.14
CA PRO A 121 6.63 -16.52 23.54
C PRO A 121 7.12 -17.90 23.08
N GLU A 122 7.83 -17.95 21.95
CA GLU A 122 8.56 -19.16 21.57
C GLU A 122 9.62 -19.42 22.63
N THR A 123 9.42 -20.48 23.39
CA THR A 123 10.41 -21.08 24.29
C THR A 123 11.57 -21.56 23.42
N THR A 124 12.50 -20.66 23.10
CA THR A 124 13.75 -21.00 22.41
C THR A 124 14.71 -21.53 23.45
N GLU A 125 14.49 -22.78 23.87
CA GLU A 125 15.50 -23.55 24.58
C GLU A 125 16.53 -24.01 23.55
N ALA A 126 17.64 -23.26 23.46
CA ALA A 126 18.80 -23.66 22.68
C ALA A 126 19.40 -24.94 23.30
N PRO A 127 19.68 -26.01 22.54
CA PRO A 127 20.37 -27.17 23.11
C PRO A 127 21.80 -26.77 23.44
N VAL A 128 22.15 -26.79 24.73
CA VAL A 128 23.53 -26.71 25.21
C VAL A 128 24.21 -28.03 24.82
N PRO A 129 25.25 -28.03 23.96
CA PRO A 129 26.02 -29.25 23.73
C PRO A 129 26.82 -29.59 25.00
N ALA A 130 26.66 -30.83 25.46
CA ALA A 130 27.41 -31.43 26.56
C ALA A 130 28.86 -31.76 26.16
#